data_AF-A0A2G2VA58-F1
#
_entry.id   AF-A0A2G2VA58-F1
#
_cell.length_a   1.000
_cell.length_b   1.000
_cell.length_c   1.000
_cell.angle_alpha   90.00
_cell.angle_beta   90.00
_cell.angle_gamma   90.00
#
_symmetry.space_group_name_H-M   'P 1'
#
loop_
_entity.id
_entity.type
_entity.pdbx_description
1 polymer ?
#
loop_
_entity_poly.entity_id
_entity_poly.type
_entity_poly.pdbx_seq_one_letter_code
_entity_poly.pdbx_strand_id
1 'polypeptide(L)'
;MDGWMDGWMARWIDGWMDGWMDERMDHWITGSLDGWMDGWLDGWMAGYGWTDRWLAEWMDGWMDGWMVGWLAGWMDGWLDVWIAGWLDGWIDIWIY
;
A
#
# COMPACT_ATOMS: atom_id res chain seq x y z
N MET A 1 52.00 40.83 29.88
CA MET A 1 50.54 41.03 30.08
C MET A 1 49.77 40.18 29.06
N ASP A 2 50.26 38.98 28.76
CA ASP A 2 50.05 38.42 27.41
C ASP A 2 49.13 37.19 27.45
N GLY A 3 49.20 36.41 28.55
CA GLY A 3 48.37 35.21 28.71
C GLY A 3 46.87 35.45 28.92
N TRP A 4 46.44 36.67 29.26
CA TRP A 4 45.01 36.96 29.42
C TRP A 4 44.31 37.15 28.07
N MET A 5 44.99 37.78 27.10
CA MET A 5 44.48 37.91 25.73
C MET A 5 44.48 36.56 25.02
N ASP A 6 45.54 35.77 25.19
CA ASP A 6 45.64 34.43 24.59
C ASP A 6 44.56 33.48 25.13
N GLY A 7 44.33 33.48 26.44
CA GLY A 7 43.30 32.63 27.05
C GLY A 7 41.87 33.03 26.68
N TRP A 8 41.62 34.33 26.46
CA TRP A 8 40.31 34.81 26.03
C TRP A 8 40.05 34.50 24.54
N MET A 9 41.04 34.71 23.67
CA MET A 9 40.95 34.34 22.26
C MET A 9 40.76 32.84 22.08
N ALA A 10 41.51 32.01 22.80
CA ALA A 10 41.39 30.56 22.72
C ALA A 10 39.98 30.08 23.07
N ARG A 11 39.40 30.57 24.17
CA ARG A 11 38.03 30.19 24.58
C ARG A 11 36.95 30.69 23.64
N TRP A 12 37.16 31.85 23.03
CA TRP A 12 36.21 32.40 22.06
C TRP A 12 36.25 31.63 20.74
N ILE A 13 37.45 31.28 20.27
CA ILE A 13 37.63 30.47 19.06
C ILE A 13 37.08 29.05 19.28
N ASP A 14 37.41 28.39 20.40
CA ASP A 14 36.89 27.06 20.72
C ASP A 14 35.36 27.07 20.82
N GLY A 15 34.80 27.96 21.65
CA GLY A 15 33.35 27.98 21.87
C GLY A 15 32.54 28.35 20.63
N TRP A 16 33.09 29.20 19.76
CA TRP A 16 32.45 29.56 18.49
C TRP A 16 32.61 28.46 17.44
N MET A 17 33.78 27.83 17.34
CA MET A 17 33.99 26.70 16.42
C MET A 17 33.17 25.49 16.83
N ASP A 18 33.19 25.11 18.10
CA ASP A 18 32.45 23.95 18.62
C ASP A 18 30.95 24.19 18.46
N GLY A 19 30.42 25.33 18.91
CA GLY A 19 28.98 25.62 18.79
C GLY A 19 28.50 25.69 17.34
N TRP A 20 29.28 26.34 16.46
CA TRP A 20 28.90 26.45 15.05
C TRP A 20 29.07 25.14 14.27
N MET A 21 30.10 24.34 14.56
CA MET A 21 30.27 23.03 13.95
C MET A 21 29.22 22.03 14.45
N ASP A 22 28.98 21.98 15.76
CA ASP A 22 28.02 21.04 16.35
C ASP A 22 26.60 21.35 15.86
N GLU A 23 26.12 22.59 15.96
CA GLU A 23 24.76 22.94 15.51
C GLU A 23 24.57 22.68 14.02
N ARG A 24 25.59 22.97 13.20
CA ARG A 24 25.51 22.79 11.75
C ARG A 24 25.61 21.32 11.35
N MET A 25 26.46 20.54 12.01
CA MET A 25 26.56 19.10 11.78
C MET A 25 25.28 18.41 12.25
N ASP A 26 24.79 18.70 13.45
CA ASP A 26 23.56 18.10 13.98
C ASP A 26 22.36 18.42 13.09
N HIS A 27 22.20 19.68 12.66
CA HIS A 27 21.08 20.04 11.82
C HIS A 27 21.17 19.43 10.41
N TRP A 28 22.38 19.28 9.86
CA TRP A 28 22.57 18.67 8.55
C TRP A 28 22.41 17.15 8.59
N ILE A 29 22.96 16.50 9.61
CA ILE A 29 22.87 15.05 9.82
C ILE A 29 21.43 14.66 10.14
N THR A 30 20.82 15.29 11.14
CA THR A 30 19.44 15.01 11.56
C THR A 30 18.46 15.30 10.42
N GLY A 31 18.55 16.48 9.80
CA GLY A 31 17.65 16.85 8.71
C GLY A 31 17.81 15.99 7.45
N SER A 32 19.03 15.55 7.12
CA SER A 32 19.26 14.67 5.97
C SER A 32 18.84 13.24 6.24
N LEU A 33 19.08 12.72 7.46
CA LEU A 33 18.63 11.39 7.85
C LEU A 33 17.12 11.31 7.94
N ASP A 34 16.47 12.26 8.62
CA ASP A 34 15.02 12.30 8.75
C ASP A 34 14.36 12.45 7.38
N GLY A 35 14.81 13.40 6.56
CA GLY A 35 14.22 13.61 5.22
C GLY A 35 14.43 12.44 4.27
N TRP A 36 15.56 11.73 4.36
CA TRP A 36 15.81 10.54 3.56
C TRP A 36 14.97 9.36 4.05
N MET A 37 14.88 9.17 5.37
CA MET A 37 14.14 8.06 5.97
C MET A 37 12.64 8.22 5.75
N ASP A 38 12.10 9.42 5.95
CA ASP A 38 10.69 9.76 5.69
C ASP A 38 10.36 9.61 4.20
N GLY A 39 11.16 10.18 3.31
CA GLY A 39 10.93 10.07 1.87
C GLY A 39 11.03 8.64 1.34
N TRP A 40 11.91 7.82 1.93
CA TRP A 40 12.04 6.41 1.59
C TRP A 40 10.90 5.57 2.14
N LEU A 41 10.48 5.79 3.39
CA LEU A 41 9.32 5.12 4.00
C LEU A 41 8.02 5.47 3.28
N ASP A 42 7.80 6.75 2.97
CA ASP A 42 6.62 7.20 2.23
C ASP A 42 6.62 6.66 0.80
N GLY A 43 7.76 6.67 0.11
CA GLY A 43 7.88 6.11 -1.24
C GLY A 43 7.68 4.59 -1.27
N TRP A 44 8.17 3.88 -0.25
CA TRP A 44 8.02 2.44 -0.10
C TRP A 44 6.57 2.07 0.27
N MET A 45 5.94 2.77 1.22
CA MET A 45 4.52 2.60 1.57
C MET A 45 3.57 2.98 0.44
N ALA A 46 3.83 4.07 -0.29
CA ALA A 46 3.05 4.43 -1.48
C ALA A 46 3.25 3.41 -2.62
N GLY A 47 4.43 2.78 -2.71
CA GLY A 47 4.70 1.67 -3.61
C GLY A 47 3.82 0.45 -3.36
N TYR A 48 3.41 0.20 -2.11
CA TYR A 48 2.41 -0.84 -1.79
C TYR A 48 1.00 -0.54 -2.30
N GLY A 49 0.72 0.69 -2.76
CA GLY A 49 -0.52 1.00 -3.45
C GLY A 49 -0.70 0.21 -4.76
N TRP A 50 0.41 -0.23 -5.39
CA TRP A 50 0.35 -1.17 -6.53
C TRP A 50 -0.10 -2.56 -6.10
N THR A 51 0.35 -3.06 -4.95
CA THR A 51 -0.13 -4.32 -4.39
C THR A 51 -1.58 -4.24 -3.99
N ASP A 52 -2.03 -3.14 -3.38
CA ASP A 52 -3.45 -2.96 -3.02
C ASP A 52 -4.34 -2.98 -4.25
N ARG A 53 -3.93 -2.27 -5.30
CA ARG A 53 -4.68 -2.22 -6.55
C ARG A 53 -4.70 -3.57 -7.27
N TRP A 54 -3.57 -4.26 -7.32
CA TRP A 54 -3.47 -5.59 -7.92
C TRP A 54 -4.29 -6.64 -7.14
N LEU A 55 -4.25 -6.60 -5.81
CA LEU A 55 -4.99 -7.52 -4.95
C LEU A 55 -6.50 -7.27 -5.05
N ALA A 56 -6.92 -6.00 -5.13
CA ALA A 56 -8.31 -5.62 -5.35
C ALA A 56 -8.81 -6.07 -6.72
N GLU A 57 -8.08 -5.79 -7.81
CA GLU A 57 -8.47 -6.21 -9.17
C GLU A 57 -8.50 -7.74 -9.31
N TRP A 58 -7.58 -8.45 -8.65
CA TRP A 58 -7.55 -9.91 -8.62
C TRP A 58 -8.70 -10.50 -7.79
N MET A 59 -8.98 -9.95 -6.60
CA MET A 59 -10.10 -10.38 -5.76
C MET A 59 -11.45 -10.13 -6.43
N ASP A 60 -11.66 -8.94 -7.01
CA ASP A 60 -12.90 -8.58 -7.69
C ASP A 60 -13.12 -9.48 -8.92
N GLY A 61 -12.10 -9.64 -9.78
CA GLY A 61 -12.22 -10.48 -10.96
C GLY A 61 -12.45 -11.96 -10.64
N TRP A 62 -11.82 -12.47 -9.58
CA TRP A 62 -12.01 -13.85 -9.14
C TRP A 62 -13.38 -14.06 -8.47
N MET A 63 -13.81 -13.15 -7.59
CA MET A 63 -15.11 -13.22 -6.95
C MET A 63 -16.26 -13.07 -7.94
N ASP A 64 -16.20 -12.10 -8.84
CA ASP A 64 -17.24 -11.87 -9.85
C ASP A 64 -17.30 -13.03 -10.84
N GLY A 65 -16.15 -13.49 -11.35
CA GLY A 65 -16.11 -14.61 -12.29
C GLY A 65 -16.64 -15.91 -11.68
N TRP A 66 -16.29 -16.19 -10.43
CA TRP A 66 -16.74 -17.39 -9.72
C TRP A 66 -18.22 -17.30 -9.33
N MET A 67 -18.68 -16.17 -8.76
CA MET A 67 -20.09 -16.00 -8.40
C MET A 67 -20.98 -16.02 -9.63
N VAL A 68 -20.67 -15.24 -10.66
CA VAL A 68 -21.49 -15.17 -11.88
C VAL A 68 -21.51 -16.52 -12.58
N GLY A 69 -20.35 -17.16 -12.76
CA GLY A 69 -20.26 -18.45 -13.44
C GLY A 69 -21.00 -19.57 -12.69
N TRP A 70 -20.86 -19.61 -11.36
CA TRP A 70 -21.52 -20.62 -10.54
C TRP A 70 -23.04 -20.38 -10.44
N LEU A 71 -23.46 -19.14 -10.21
CA LEU A 71 -24.88 -18.79 -10.09
C LEU A 71 -25.61 -18.96 -11.42
N ALA A 72 -25.01 -18.50 -12.53
CA ALA A 72 -25.58 -18.66 -13.87
C ALA A 72 -25.63 -20.14 -14.28
N GLY A 73 -24.54 -20.89 -14.10
CA GLY A 73 -24.51 -22.31 -14.44
C GLY A 73 -25.49 -23.16 -13.61
N TRP A 74 -25.65 -22.84 -12.34
CA TRP A 74 -26.62 -23.51 -11.48
C TRP A 74 -28.07 -23.14 -11.84
N MET A 75 -28.36 -21.86 -12.07
CA MET A 75 -29.70 -21.41 -12.50
C MET A 75 -30.09 -22.00 -13.85
N ASP A 76 -29.21 -21.90 -14.85
CA ASP A 76 -29.47 -22.36 -16.21
C ASP A 76 -29.67 -23.88 -16.23
N GLY A 77 -28.79 -24.64 -15.57
CA GLY A 77 -28.91 -26.10 -15.50
C GLY A 77 -30.14 -26.57 -14.73
N TRP A 78 -30.52 -25.88 -13.65
CA TRP A 78 -31.71 -26.22 -12.89
C TRP A 78 -33.00 -25.86 -13.63
N LEU A 79 -33.05 -24.67 -14.26
CA LEU A 79 -34.18 -24.24 -15.10
C LEU A 79 -34.36 -25.15 -16.30
N ASP A 80 -33.30 -25.51 -17.02
CA ASP A 80 -33.38 -26.39 -18.19
C ASP A 80 -33.94 -27.76 -17.81
N VAL A 81 -33.44 -28.39 -16.75
CA VAL A 81 -33.91 -29.73 -16.34
C VAL A 81 -35.35 -29.68 -15.83
N TRP A 82 -35.70 -28.65 -15.06
CA TRP A 82 -37.04 -28.52 -14.50
C TRP A 82 -38.08 -28.21 -15.58
N ILE A 83 -37.78 -27.28 -16.49
CA ILE A 83 -38.65 -26.92 -17.60
C ILE A 83 -38.77 -28.07 -18.60
N ALA A 84 -37.64 -28.71 -18.97
CA ALA A 84 -37.66 -29.84 -19.90
C ALA A 84 -38.44 -31.02 -19.31
N GLY A 85 -38.17 -31.41 -18.06
CA GLY A 85 -38.87 -32.52 -17.42
C GLY A 85 -40.35 -32.26 -17.19
N TRP A 86 -40.73 -31.01 -16.86
CA TRP A 86 -42.14 -30.65 -16.69
C TRP A 86 -42.88 -30.62 -18.03
N LEU A 87 -42.29 -30.02 -19.08
CA LEU A 87 -42.88 -30.01 -20.42
C LEU A 87 -43.01 -31.42 -21.01
N ASP A 88 -41.98 -32.24 -20.89
CA ASP A 88 -41.96 -33.61 -21.40
C ASP A 88 -43.07 -34.46 -20.74
N GLY A 89 -43.15 -34.42 -19.40
CA GLY A 89 -44.21 -35.13 -18.68
C GLY A 89 -45.62 -34.59 -18.93
N TRP A 90 -45.77 -33.29 -19.16
CA TRP A 90 -47.08 -32.71 -19.49
C TRP A 90 -47.53 -33.09 -20.90
N ILE A 91 -46.60 -33.07 -21.86
CA ILE A 91 -46.85 -33.45 -23.25
C ILE A 91 -47.16 -34.96 -23.33
N ASP A 92 -46.43 -35.80 -22.59
CA ASP A 92 -46.68 -37.25 -22.52
C ASP A 92 -48.09 -37.59 -21.99
N ILE A 93 -48.62 -36.81 -21.05
CA ILE A 93 -49.98 -37.00 -20.50
C ILE A 93 -51.06 -36.51 -21.46
N TRP A 94 -50.78 -35.49 -22.28
CA TRP A 94 -51.75 -34.91 -23.22
C TRP A 94 -51.84 -35.65 -24.55
N ILE A 95 -50.80 -36.38 -24.94
CA ILE A 95 -50.73 -37.11 -26.21
C ILE A 95 -51.23 -38.57 -26.06
N TYR A 96 -51.48 -39.04 -24.83
CA TYR A 96 -52.13 -40.32 -24.52
C TYR A 96 -53.62 -40.16 -24.16
#